data_AF-A0A349K718-F1
#
_entry.id   AF-A0A349K718-F1
#
_cell.length_a   1.000
_cell.length_b   1.000
_cell.length_c   1.000
_cell.angle_alpha   90.00
_cell.angle_beta   90.00
_cell.angle_gamma   90.00
#
_symmetry.space_group_name_H-M   'P 1'
#
loop_
_entity.id
_entity.type
_entity.pdbx_description
1 polymer ?
#
loop_
_entity_poly.entity_id
_entity_poly.type
_entity_poly.pdbx_seq_one_letter_code
_entity_poly.pdbx_strand_id
1 'polypeptide(L)' 'MEMNDSLEGGPVKWIGQAFLEDGTGLAGSGSGQWSKKPGEHIWETDYVIQISDGTKVRSVGELHLDTLIFSGTNYSVDE' A
#
# COMPACT_ATOMS: atom_id res chain seq x y z
N MET A 1 12.30 -6.57 15.82
CA MET A 1 11.93 -7.71 14.97
C MET A 1 13.07 -7.88 13.98
N GLU A 2 13.71 -9.04 13.92
CA GLU A 2 14.68 -9.30 12.85
C GLU A 2 13.95 -9.45 11.53
N MET A 3 14.45 -8.78 10.50
CA MET A 3 13.88 -8.79 9.16
C MET A 3 14.58 -9.90 8.37
N ASN A 4 13.88 -11.00 8.13
CA ASN A 4 14.41 -12.14 7.40
C ASN A 4 13.34 -12.71 6.43
N ASP A 5 13.72 -13.69 5.64
CA ASP A 5 12.92 -14.33 4.59
C ASP A 5 11.84 -15.29 5.10
N SER A 6 11.84 -15.62 6.40
CA SER A 6 10.82 -16.45 7.05
C SER A 6 9.53 -15.68 7.39
N LEU A 7 9.52 -14.36 7.17
CA LEU A 7 8.35 -13.54 7.41
C LEU A 7 7.26 -13.81 6.37
N GLU A 8 6.10 -14.24 6.86
CA GLU A 8 4.91 -14.48 6.03
C GLU A 8 3.96 -13.28 6.02
N GLY A 9 4.26 -12.23 6.79
CA GLY A 9 3.48 -11.02 6.84
C GLY A 9 4.03 -9.99 7.82
N GLY A 10 3.42 -8.81 7.83
CA GLY A 10 3.78 -7.75 8.75
C GLY A 10 3.15 -6.40 8.45
N PRO A 11 3.47 -5.37 9.26
CA PRO A 11 2.92 -4.04 9.05
C PRO A 11 3.49 -3.38 7.79
N VAL A 12 2.65 -2.62 7.09
CA VAL A 12 3.03 -1.69 6.03
C VAL A 12 2.90 -0.26 6.56
N LYS A 13 3.87 0.59 6.22
CA LYS A 13 3.73 2.04 6.22
C LYS A 13 3.94 2.55 4.81
N TRP A 14 3.01 3.38 4.34
CA TRP A 14 3.06 4.00 3.02
C TRP A 14 3.12 5.51 3.19
N ILE A 15 4.05 6.17 2.51
CA ILE A 15 4.13 7.64 2.44
C ILE A 15 4.18 8.01 0.97
N GLY A 16 3.32 8.92 0.55
CA GLY A 16 3.23 9.35 -0.84
C GLY A 16 2.97 10.85 -0.97
N GLN A 17 3.32 11.38 -2.14
CA GLN A 17 2.98 12.74 -2.56
C GLN A 17 2.29 12.66 -3.92
N ALA A 18 1.28 13.50 -4.12
CA ALA A 18 0.58 13.67 -5.38
C ALA A 18 0.50 15.15 -5.75
N PHE A 19 0.27 15.43 -7.02
CA PHE A 19 0.04 16.78 -7.53
C PHE A 19 -1.28 16.77 -8.31
N LEU A 20 -2.16 17.71 -7.98
CA LEU A 20 -3.40 17.93 -8.72
C LEU A 20 -3.09 18.60 -10.07
N GLU A 21 -4.08 18.64 -10.97
CA GLU A 21 -3.92 19.25 -12.30
C GLU A 21 -3.54 20.74 -12.22
N ASP A 22 -3.96 21.43 -11.17
CA ASP A 22 -3.60 22.83 -10.91
C ASP A 22 -2.20 23.02 -10.29
N GLY A 23 -1.49 21.92 -10.02
CA GLY A 23 -0.16 21.91 -9.41
C GLY A 23 -0.16 21.91 -7.88
N THR A 24 -1.32 21.93 -7.22
CA THR A 24 -1.42 21.81 -5.76
C THR A 24 -0.89 20.45 -5.30
N GLY A 25 0.00 20.46 -4.31
CA GLY A 25 0.56 19.23 -3.73
C GLY A 25 -0.34 18.64 -2.64
N LEU A 26 -0.50 17.31 -2.67
CA LEU A 26 -1.14 16.52 -1.62
C LEU A 26 -0.12 15.55 -1.03
N ALA A 27 -0.21 15.31 0.28
CA ALA A 27 0.58 14.29 0.96
C ALA A 27 -0.34 13.22 1.55
N GLY A 28 0.07 11.96 1.43
CA GLY A 28 -0.64 10.82 1.97
C GLY A 28 0.25 10.04 2.94
N SER A 29 -0.32 9.64 4.08
CA SER A 29 0.30 8.67 4.98
C SER A 29 -0.66 7.53 5.24
N GLY A 30 -0.18 6.29 5.11
CA GLY A 30 -0.99 5.11 5.26
C GLY A 30 -0.34 4.04 6.11
N SER A 31 -1.19 3.21 6.70
CA SER A 31 -0.79 2.04 7.47
C SER A 31 -1.71 0.87 7.16
N GLY A 32 -1.16 -0.34 7.27
CA GLY A 32 -1.89 -1.56 7.04
C GLY A 32 -1.00 -2.78 7.20
N GLN A 33 -1.30 -3.83 6.47
CA GLN A 33 -0.60 -5.11 6.54
C GLN A 33 -0.17 -5.59 5.16
N TRP A 34 0.87 -6.42 5.15
CA TRP A 34 1.21 -7.26 4.03
C TRP A 34 1.21 -8.73 4.45
N SER A 35 0.95 -9.62 3.51
CA SER A 35 1.06 -11.07 3.66
C SER A 35 1.70 -11.68 2.42
N LYS A 36 2.47 -12.74 2.59
CA LYS A 36 3.00 -13.52 1.47
C LYS A 36 2.01 -14.63 1.12
N LYS A 37 1.77 -14.86 -0.18
CA LYS A 37 0.99 -16.02 -0.63
C LYS A 37 1.80 -17.30 -0.38
N PRO A 38 1.24 -18.32 0.31
CA PRO A 38 1.99 -19.53 0.64
C PRO A 38 2.57 -20.24 -0.58
N GLY A 39 3.88 -20.51 -0.56
CA GLY A 39 4.56 -21.21 -1.65
C GLY A 39 4.79 -20.36 -2.91
N GLU A 40 4.43 -19.08 -2.90
CA GLU A 40 4.57 -18.17 -4.03
C GLU A 40 5.55 -17.03 -3.71
N HIS A 41 6.02 -16.34 -4.76
CA HIS A 41 6.79 -15.09 -4.65
C HIS A 41 5.89 -13.89 -4.95
N ILE A 42 4.72 -13.88 -4.30
CA ILE A 42 3.69 -12.84 -4.41
C ILE A 42 3.36 -12.35 -3.00
N TRP A 43 3.34 -11.03 -2.81
CA TRP A 43 2.98 -10.38 -1.56
C TRP A 43 1.75 -9.51 -1.74
N GLU A 44 0.71 -9.78 -0.95
CA GLU A 44 -0.49 -8.98 -0.88
C GLU A 44 -0.31 -7.84 0.12
N THR A 45 -0.92 -6.70 -0.15
CA THR A 45 -0.93 -5.52 0.70
C THR A 45 -2.35 -5.01 0.84
N ASP A 46 -2.69 -4.55 2.04
CA ASP A 46 -3.96 -3.90 2.36
C ASP A 46 -3.70 -2.80 3.38
N TYR A 47 -3.87 -1.56 2.97
CA TYR A 47 -3.60 -0.39 3.81
C TYR A 47 -4.53 0.77 3.49
N VAL A 48 -4.78 1.60 4.51
CA VAL A 48 -5.56 2.83 4.36
C VAL A 48 -4.63 4.03 4.38
N ILE A 49 -4.74 4.89 3.37
CA ILE A 49 -4.02 6.16 3.25
C ILE A 49 -4.95 7.29 3.70
N GLN A 50 -4.47 8.12 4.61
CA GLN A 50 -5.06 9.42 4.95
C GLN A 50 -4.34 10.49 4.13
N ILE A 51 -5.11 11.27 3.37
CA ILE A 51 -4.60 12.33 2.50
C ILE A 51 -4.78 13.67 3.22
N SER A 52 -3.88 14.62 2.95
CA SER A 52 -3.86 15.95 3.57
C SER A 52 -5.12 16.79 3.33
N ASP A 53 -5.95 16.44 2.35
CA ASP A 53 -7.25 17.08 2.09
C ASP A 53 -8.40 16.47 2.91
N GLY A 54 -8.11 15.50 3.77
CA GLY A 54 -9.09 14.79 4.61
C GLY A 54 -9.61 13.48 3.99
N THR A 55 -9.36 13.24 2.71
CA THR A 55 -9.80 12.03 2.00
C THR A 55 -9.10 10.79 2.57
N LYS A 56 -9.81 9.66 2.58
CA LYS A 56 -9.27 8.34 2.90
C LYS A 56 -9.43 7.39 1.72
N VAL A 57 -8.39 6.63 1.45
CA VAL A 57 -8.36 5.61 0.39
C VAL A 57 -7.86 4.31 0.96
N ARG A 58 -8.56 3.20 0.70
CA ARG A 58 -8.04 1.85 0.97
C ARG A 58 -7.38 1.33 -0.30
N SER A 59 -6.10 0.97 -0.21
CA SER A 59 -5.33 0.37 -1.29
C SER A 59 -5.17 -1.12 -1.02
N VAL A 60 -5.62 -1.95 -1.97
CA VAL A 60 -5.38 -3.39 -1.96
C VAL A 60 -4.57 -3.75 -3.19
N GLY A 61 -3.41 -4.39 -3.01
CA GLY A 61 -2.51 -4.67 -4.13
C GLY A 61 -1.59 -5.87 -3.91
N GLU A 62 -0.88 -6.25 -4.97
CA GLU A 62 0.03 -7.39 -5.03
C GLU A 62 1.37 -6.99 -5.64
N LEU A 63 2.46 -7.42 -5.00
CA LEU A 63 3.83 -7.31 -5.49
C LEU A 63 4.27 -8.68 -6.01
N HIS A 64 4.71 -8.75 -7.26
CA HIS A 64 5.12 -10.00 -7.93
C HIS A 64 6.62 -9.98 -8.22
N LEU A 65 7.38 -10.97 -7.75
CA LEU A 65 8.85 -11.02 -7.93
C LEU A 65 9.26 -11.30 -9.38
N ASP A 66 8.50 -12.11 -10.09
CA ASP A 66 8.82 -12.58 -11.44
C ASP A 66 8.67 -11.48 -12.50
N THR A 67 7.69 -10.60 -12.31
CA THR A 67 7.37 -9.49 -13.21
C THR A 67 7.93 -8.16 -12.74
N LEU A 68 8.32 -8.06 -11.46
CA LEU A 68 8.73 -6.82 -10.80
C LEU A 68 7.63 -5.73 -10.83
N ILE A 69 6.37 -6.16 -10.80
CA ILE A 69 5.21 -5.27 -10.85
C ILE A 69 4.55 -5.21 -9.47
N PHE A 70 4.22 -3.99 -9.04
CA PHE A 70 3.24 -3.74 -7.99
C PHE A 70 1.96 -3.24 -8.64
N SER A 71 0.86 -3.96 -8.44
CA SER A 71 -0.46 -3.62 -9.00
C SER A 71 -1.53 -3.69 -7.92
N GLY A 72 -2.64 -2.99 -8.11
CA GLY A 72 -3.70 -2.96 -7.10
C GLY A 72 -4.87 -2.08 -7.48
N THR A 73 -5.84 -2.01 -6.58
CA THR A 73 -7.04 -1.18 -6.71
C THR A 73 -7.18 -0.31 -5.46
N ASN A 74 -7.47 0.97 -5.71
CA ASN A 74 -7.83 1.93 -4.68
C ASN A 74 -9.35 2.02 -4.57
N TYR A 75 -9.85 1.95 -3.35
CA TYR A 75 -11.26 2.07 -3.02
C TYR A 75 -11.47 3.32 -2.17
N SER A 76 -12.53 4.06 -2.48
CA SER A 76 -13.04 5.08 -1.57
C SER A 76 -13.42 4.44 -0.24
N VAL A 77 -13.15 5.14 0.85
CA VAL A 77 -13.58 4.74 2.19
C VAL A 77 -14.59 5.79 2.64
N ASP A 78 -15.86 5.37 2.76
CA ASP A 78 -16.90 6.22 3.34
C ASP A 78 -16.64 6.35 4.86
N GLU A 79 -17.01 7.51 5.43
CA GLU A 79 -16.86 7.78 6.87
C GLU A 79 -17.79 6.96 7.77
#